data_AF-A0A351G5B7-F1
#
_entry.id   AF-A0A351G5B7-F1
#
_cell.length_a   1.000
_cell.length_b   1.000
_cell.length_c   1.000
_cell.angle_alpha   90.00
_cell.angle_beta   90.00
_cell.angle_gamma   90.00
#
_symmetry.space_group_name_H-M   'P 1'
#
loop_
_entity.id
_entity.type
_entity.pdbx_description
1 polymer ?
#
loop_
_entity_poly.entity_id
_entity_poly.type
_entity_poly.pdbx_seq_one_letter_code
_entity_poly.pdbx_strand_id
1 'polypeptide(L)'
;GERSGARITANFALEQGREVFAVPGNIFSPQSQGTNRLIRDGAHPLLAPQDLLEVLNLSMVTEHQKARVVLPANAVEAAIFEVLGHEPVHVDQIGQQAKLPIEQISATLTLMELKGMVRQVGGMRYVAVREAGAAYHIEENEDES
;
A
#
# COMPACT_ATOMS: atom_id res chain seq x y z
N GLY A 1 -13.46 -10.04 23.69
CA GLY A 1 -14.51 -10.48 24.63
C GLY A 1 -15.74 -10.94 23.87
N GLU A 2 -16.44 -11.96 24.36
CA GLU A 2 -17.56 -12.66 23.69
C GLU A 2 -18.73 -11.74 23.26
N ARG A 3 -18.90 -10.58 23.91
CA ARG A 3 -19.91 -9.56 23.61
C ARG A 3 -19.39 -8.34 22.84
N SER A 4 -18.24 -8.43 22.17
CA SER A 4 -17.74 -7.32 21.36
C SER A 4 -18.63 -7.07 20.15
N GLY A 5 -19.01 -5.81 19.90
CA GLY A 5 -19.78 -5.40 18.71
C GLY A 5 -19.11 -5.79 17.39
N ALA A 6 -17.78 -5.91 17.38
CA ALA A 6 -17.03 -6.39 16.22
C ALA A 6 -17.37 -7.84 15.82
N ARG A 7 -17.87 -8.66 16.76
CA ARG A 7 -18.20 -10.07 16.51
C ARG A 7 -19.39 -10.24 15.57
N ILE A 8 -20.38 -9.37 15.68
CA ILE A 8 -21.58 -9.42 14.81
C ILE A 8 -21.15 -9.19 13.36
N THR A 9 -20.33 -8.15 13.13
CA THR A 9 -19.78 -7.84 11.81
C THR A 9 -18.90 -8.97 11.27
N ALA A 10 -18.05 -9.59 12.11
CA ALA A 10 -17.20 -10.70 11.71
C ALA A 10 -18.01 -11.95 11.34
N ASN A 11 -19.05 -12.28 12.11
CA ASN A 11 -19.96 -13.39 11.78
C ASN A 11 -20.71 -13.14 10.46
N PHE A 12 -21.24 -11.94 10.27
CA PHE A 12 -21.93 -11.58 9.03
C PHE A 12 -20.99 -11.64 7.82
N ALA A 13 -19.71 -11.29 7.99
CA ALA A 13 -18.69 -11.43 6.95
C ALA A 13 -18.43 -12.91 6.60
N LEU A 14 -18.31 -13.79 7.60
CA LEU A 14 -18.20 -15.24 7.38
C LEU A 14 -19.42 -15.81 6.64
N GLU A 15 -20.63 -15.42 7.05
CA GLU A 15 -21.88 -15.85 6.39
C GLU A 15 -21.98 -15.40 4.92
N GLN A 16 -21.35 -14.27 4.58
CA GLN A 16 -21.24 -13.78 3.21
C GLN A 16 -20.07 -14.39 2.43
N GLY A 17 -19.34 -15.35 3.01
CA GLY A 17 -18.16 -15.95 2.38
C GLY A 17 -17.01 -14.96 2.18
N ARG A 18 -16.93 -13.91 3.02
CA ARG A 18 -15.77 -13.01 3.03
C ARG A 18 -14.68 -13.59 3.92
N GLU A 19 -13.43 -13.33 3.51
CA GLU A 19 -12.26 -13.68 4.32
C GLU A 19 -12.28 -12.91 5.65
N VAL A 20 -12.25 -13.65 6.75
CA VAL A 20 -12.17 -13.11 8.11
C VAL A 20 -10.94 -13.69 8.77
N PHE A 21 -10.18 -12.82 9.44
CA PHE A 21 -8.98 -13.18 10.16
C PHE A 21 -9.16 -12.88 11.65
N ALA A 22 -8.63 -13.73 12.51
CA ALA A 22 -8.70 -13.54 13.94
C ALA A 22 -7.39 -13.96 14.60
N VAL A 23 -6.92 -13.15 15.54
CA VAL A 23 -5.71 -13.42 16.31
C VAL A 23 -6.04 -14.48 17.37
N PRO A 24 -5.38 -15.67 17.35
CA PRO A 24 -5.56 -16.67 18.39
C PRO A 24 -5.11 -16.15 19.75
N GLY A 25 -5.75 -16.58 20.82
CA GLY A 25 -5.34 -16.19 22.17
C GLY A 25 -5.59 -17.28 23.20
N ASN A 26 -5.15 -17.04 24.44
CA ASN A 26 -5.25 -18.00 25.54
C ASN A 26 -6.71 -18.44 25.77
N ILE A 27 -6.96 -19.75 25.81
CA ILE A 27 -8.29 -20.34 26.02
C ILE A 27 -8.91 -19.98 27.37
N PHE A 28 -8.08 -19.65 28.37
CA PHE A 28 -8.52 -19.23 29.70
C PHE A 28 -8.78 -17.72 29.77
N SER A 29 -8.39 -16.94 28.75
CA SER A 29 -8.67 -15.51 28.71
C SER A 29 -10.09 -15.24 28.20
N PRO A 30 -10.95 -14.55 28.96
CA PRO A 30 -12.25 -14.10 28.49
C PRO A 30 -12.17 -13.16 27.28
N GLN A 31 -11.04 -12.46 27.10
CA GLN A 31 -10.87 -11.57 25.96
C GLN A 31 -10.72 -12.34 24.64
N SER A 32 -10.03 -13.48 24.67
CA SER A 32 -9.73 -14.33 23.50
C SER A 32 -10.86 -15.27 23.08
N GLN A 33 -11.88 -15.47 23.92
CA GLN A 33 -13.02 -16.34 23.59
C GLN A 33 -13.70 -15.97 22.26
N GLY A 34 -13.80 -14.67 21.96
CA GLY A 34 -14.41 -14.18 20.72
C GLY A 34 -13.59 -14.51 19.48
N THR A 35 -12.28 -14.28 19.51
CA THR A 35 -11.39 -14.55 18.37
C THR A 35 -11.20 -16.05 18.16
N ASN A 36 -11.02 -16.82 19.23
CA ASN A 36 -10.93 -18.28 19.15
C ASN A 36 -12.22 -18.91 18.60
N ARG A 37 -13.38 -18.33 18.93
CA ARG A 37 -14.67 -18.76 18.36
C ARG A 37 -14.78 -18.43 16.87
N LEU A 38 -14.35 -17.24 16.44
CA LEU A 38 -14.30 -16.90 15.01
C LEU A 38 -13.43 -17.89 14.24
N ILE A 39 -12.25 -18.25 14.78
CA ILE A 39 -11.36 -19.24 14.14
C ILE A 39 -12.06 -20.59 14.02
N ARG A 40 -12.71 -21.06 15.08
CA ARG A 40 -13.50 -22.30 15.05
C ARG A 40 -14.64 -22.25 14.03
N ASP A 41 -15.27 -21.09 13.88
CA ASP A 41 -16.42 -20.87 13.01
C ASP A 41 -15.98 -20.58 11.55
N GLY A 42 -14.68 -20.63 11.23
CA GLY A 42 -14.15 -20.60 9.86
C GLY A 42 -13.22 -19.43 9.53
N ALA A 43 -12.93 -18.54 10.48
CA ALA A 43 -11.95 -17.48 10.28
C ALA A 43 -10.52 -18.04 10.20
N HIS A 44 -9.69 -17.41 9.37
CA HIS A 44 -8.27 -17.71 9.27
C HIS A 44 -7.52 -17.28 10.54
N PRO A 45 -6.71 -18.15 11.14
CA PRO A 45 -5.84 -17.75 12.26
C PRO A 45 -4.77 -16.80 11.74
N LEU A 46 -4.64 -15.64 12.41
CA LEU A 46 -3.64 -14.63 12.09
C LEU A 46 -2.50 -14.71 13.11
N LEU A 47 -1.36 -15.26 12.70
CA LEU A 47 -0.14 -15.42 13.49
C LEU A 47 0.90 -14.36 13.11
N ALA A 48 0.93 -13.97 11.83
CA ALA A 48 1.81 -12.95 11.29
C ALA A 48 1.14 -12.19 10.13
N PRO A 49 1.60 -10.97 9.79
CA PRO A 49 1.08 -10.21 8.65
C PRO A 49 1.13 -10.99 7.31
N GLN A 50 2.08 -11.92 7.17
CA GLN A 50 2.23 -12.77 5.99
C GLN A 50 1.00 -13.66 5.74
N ASP A 51 0.31 -14.11 6.79
CA ASP A 51 -0.87 -14.98 6.65
C ASP A 51 -2.00 -14.27 5.89
N LEU A 52 -2.13 -12.94 6.06
CA LEU A 52 -3.07 -12.12 5.28
C LEU A 52 -2.70 -12.13 3.79
N LEU A 53 -1.42 -11.98 3.48
CA LEU A 53 -0.94 -11.90 2.11
C LEU A 53 -1.13 -13.23 1.39
N GLU A 54 -0.87 -14.34 2.07
CA GLU A 54 -1.05 -15.69 1.52
C GLU A 54 -2.51 -15.99 1.23
N VAL A 55 -3.40 -15.79 2.22
CA VAL A 55 -4.84 -16.09 2.06
C VAL A 55 -5.50 -15.17 1.03
N LEU A 56 -5.13 -13.89 0.99
CA LEU A 56 -5.65 -12.95 0.00
C LEU A 56 -4.98 -13.10 -1.38
N ASN A 57 -4.06 -14.05 -1.56
CA ASN A 57 -3.25 -14.23 -2.78
C ASN A 57 -2.52 -12.94 -3.22
N LEU A 58 -2.12 -12.10 -2.26
CA LEU A 58 -1.40 -10.84 -2.47
C LEU A 58 0.12 -11.02 -2.51
N SER A 59 0.64 -12.23 -2.37
CA SER A 59 2.07 -12.54 -2.45
C SER A 59 2.69 -12.01 -3.74
N MET A 60 1.99 -12.12 -4.87
CA MET A 60 2.46 -11.59 -6.16
C MET A 60 2.46 -10.06 -6.22
N VAL A 61 1.60 -9.37 -5.48
CA VAL A 61 1.56 -7.90 -5.46
C VAL A 61 2.85 -7.33 -4.86
N THR A 62 3.40 -7.97 -3.83
CA THR A 62 4.68 -7.55 -3.22
C THR A 62 5.89 -7.76 -4.13
N GLU A 63 5.92 -8.82 -4.95
CA GLU A 63 6.95 -9.00 -5.99
C GLU A 63 6.82 -7.95 -7.10
N HIS A 64 5.59 -7.63 -7.53
CA HIS A 64 5.36 -6.59 -8.52
C HIS A 64 5.68 -5.19 -7.98
N GLN A 65 5.49 -4.93 -6.69
CA GLN A 65 5.88 -3.68 -6.03
C GLN A 65 7.40 -3.55 -5.87
N LYS A 66 8.09 -4.61 -5.43
CA LYS A 66 9.57 -4.62 -5.37
C LYS A 66 10.21 -4.51 -6.76
N ALA A 67 9.59 -5.11 -7.79
CA ALA A 67 10.04 -4.99 -9.18
C ALA A 67 9.64 -3.64 -9.83
N ARG A 68 8.69 -2.90 -9.25
CA ARG A 68 8.31 -1.53 -9.65
C ARG A 68 8.96 -0.46 -8.78
N VAL A 69 10.21 -0.66 -8.36
CA VAL A 69 11.11 0.50 -8.36
C VAL A 69 11.40 0.81 -9.82
N VAL A 70 10.47 1.47 -10.50
CA VAL A 70 10.70 1.92 -11.87
C VAL A 70 11.72 3.05 -11.77
N LEU A 71 12.99 2.67 -11.81
CA LEU A 71 14.10 3.59 -11.89
C LEU A 71 14.06 4.27 -13.27
N PRO A 72 14.50 5.53 -13.36
CA PRO A 72 14.64 6.20 -14.65
C PRO A 72 15.51 5.36 -15.58
N ALA A 73 14.98 5.03 -16.77
CA ALA A 73 15.69 4.17 -17.72
C ALA A 73 16.77 4.92 -18.50
N ASN A 74 16.76 6.25 -18.47
CA ASN A 74 17.69 7.11 -19.18
C ASN A 74 17.87 8.45 -18.45
N ALA A 75 18.85 9.24 -18.88
CA ALA A 75 19.20 10.53 -18.27
C ALA A 75 18.06 11.57 -18.33
N VAL A 76 17.18 11.48 -19.33
CA VAL A 76 16.05 12.41 -19.53
C VAL A 76 14.96 12.12 -18.49
N GLU A 77 14.60 10.85 -18.31
CA GLU A 77 13.69 10.41 -17.26
C GLU A 77 14.24 10.77 -15.88
N ALA A 78 15.56 10.64 -15.67
CA ALA A 78 16.19 10.96 -14.39
C ALA A 78 16.08 12.45 -14.08
N ALA A 79 16.42 13.32 -15.05
CA ALA A 79 16.32 14.77 -14.89
C ALA A 79 14.88 15.23 -14.61
N ILE A 80 13.89 14.65 -15.29
CA ILE A 80 12.46 14.95 -15.04
C ILE A 80 12.03 14.44 -13.66
N PHE A 81 12.46 13.24 -13.28
CA PHE A 81 12.10 12.62 -12.00
C PHE A 81 12.72 13.35 -10.79
N GLU A 82 13.93 13.91 -10.92
CA GLU A 82 14.56 14.74 -9.88
C GLU A 82 13.79 16.04 -9.64
N VAL A 83 13.21 16.63 -10.68
CA VAL A 83 12.39 17.86 -10.57
C VAL A 83 11.03 17.58 -9.92
N LEU A 84 10.48 16.39 -10.13
CA LEU A 84 9.17 16.02 -9.61
C LEU A 84 9.26 15.56 -8.13
N GLY A 85 8.90 16.48 -7.23
CA GLY A 85 8.76 16.24 -5.79
C GLY A 85 7.36 15.78 -5.36
N HIS A 86 6.97 16.13 -4.13
CA HIS A 86 5.64 15.85 -3.58
C HIS A 86 4.55 16.78 -4.09
N GLU A 87 4.92 17.99 -4.55
CA GLU A 87 3.98 18.99 -5.04
C GLU A 87 3.80 18.91 -6.57
N PRO A 88 2.60 19.17 -7.11
CA PRO A 88 2.36 19.23 -8.55
C PRO A 88 3.16 20.33 -9.27
N VAL A 89 4.00 19.94 -10.23
CA VAL A 89 4.81 20.86 -11.04
C VAL A 89 4.22 20.99 -12.44
N HIS A 90 4.08 22.21 -12.96
CA HIS A 90 3.61 22.46 -14.32
C HIS A 90 4.65 22.03 -15.36
N VAL A 91 4.22 21.52 -16.52
CA VAL A 91 5.10 21.01 -17.58
C VAL A 91 6.18 22.02 -18.01
N ASP A 92 5.84 23.31 -18.11
CA ASP A 92 6.81 24.35 -18.46
C ASP A 92 7.89 24.55 -17.40
N GLN A 93 7.52 24.45 -16.11
CA GLN A 93 8.46 24.56 -15.00
C GLN A 93 9.38 23.32 -14.95
N ILE A 94 8.85 22.14 -15.28
CA ILE A 94 9.65 20.93 -15.46
C ILE A 94 10.72 21.18 -16.53
N GLY A 95 10.35 21.78 -17.67
CA GLY A 95 11.31 22.04 -18.74
C GLY A 95 12.36 23.09 -18.42
N GLN A 96 12.00 24.14 -17.69
CA GLN A 96 12.96 25.12 -17.23
C GLN A 96 13.99 24.51 -16.28
N GLN A 97 13.57 23.68 -15.34
CA GLN A 97 14.46 23.08 -14.33
C GLN A 97 15.28 21.92 -14.89
N ALA A 98 14.67 21.06 -15.71
CA ALA A 98 15.37 19.95 -16.35
C ALA A 98 16.25 20.38 -17.53
N LYS A 99 16.12 21.63 -18.00
CA LYS A 99 16.84 22.21 -19.16
C LYS A 99 16.65 21.38 -20.44
N LEU A 100 15.43 20.91 -20.67
CA LEU A 100 15.05 20.07 -21.80
C LEU A 100 13.98 20.78 -22.67
N PRO A 101 13.92 20.50 -23.98
CA PRO A 101 12.88 21.03 -24.84
C PRO A 101 11.51 20.40 -24.52
N ILE A 102 10.44 21.18 -24.66
CA ILE A 102 9.06 20.78 -24.29
C ILE A 102 8.60 19.50 -25.00
N GLU A 103 9.00 19.31 -26.27
CA GLU A 103 8.65 18.13 -27.07
C GLU A 103 9.19 16.84 -26.45
N GLN A 104 10.44 16.89 -25.97
CA GLN A 104 11.09 15.76 -25.31
C GLN A 104 10.46 15.48 -23.95
N ILE A 105 10.02 16.52 -23.24
CA ILE A 105 9.37 16.40 -21.93
C ILE A 105 7.99 15.77 -22.06
N SER A 106 7.15 16.25 -22.99
CA SER A 106 5.81 15.72 -23.17
C SER A 106 5.84 14.23 -23.50
N ALA A 107 6.67 13.82 -24.46
CA ALA A 107 6.83 12.41 -24.81
C ALA A 107 7.34 11.57 -23.62
N THR A 108 8.34 12.09 -22.90
CA THR A 108 8.93 11.37 -21.75
C THR A 108 7.96 11.27 -20.58
N LEU A 109 7.21 12.32 -20.25
CA LEU A 109 6.18 12.31 -19.20
C LEU A 109 5.07 11.31 -19.52
N THR A 110 4.62 11.23 -20.77
CA THR A 110 3.63 10.22 -21.20
C THR A 110 4.18 8.80 -20.98
N LEU A 111 5.42 8.53 -21.38
CA LEU A 111 6.04 7.22 -21.16
C LEU A 111 6.23 6.91 -19.67
N MET A 112 6.66 7.89 -18.88
CA MET A 112 6.82 7.76 -17.42
C MET A 112 5.47 7.55 -16.72
N GLU A 113 4.38 8.14 -17.22
CA GLU A 113 3.03 7.95 -16.69
C GLU A 113 2.52 6.53 -16.98
N LEU A 114 2.73 6.03 -18.20
CA LEU A 114 2.42 4.62 -18.55
C LEU A 114 3.24 3.63 -17.71
N LYS A 115 4.49 3.99 -17.39
CA LYS A 115 5.35 3.22 -16.49
C LYS A 115 4.90 3.30 -15.01
N GLY A 116 4.03 4.24 -14.66
CA GLY A 116 3.59 4.48 -13.29
C GLY A 116 4.59 5.24 -12.42
N MET A 117 5.55 5.95 -13.03
CA MET A 117 6.54 6.78 -12.33
C MET A 117 6.00 8.18 -12.00
N VAL A 118 5.09 8.71 -12.82
CA VAL A 118 4.50 10.05 -12.67
C VAL A 118 3.01 9.99 -12.93
N ARG A 119 2.27 10.99 -12.46
CA ARG A 119 0.82 11.12 -12.67
C ARG A 119 0.46 12.55 -13.04
N GLN A 120 -0.40 12.73 -14.04
CA GLN A 120 -1.02 14.01 -14.30
C GLN A 120 -2.16 14.29 -13.30
N VAL A 121 -2.14 15.45 -12.65
CA VAL A 121 -3.18 15.88 -11.67
C VAL A 121 -4.12 16.96 -12.21
N GLY A 122 -4.10 17.17 -13.53
CA GLY A 122 -4.87 18.20 -14.24
C GLY A 122 -4.09 19.49 -14.47
N GLY A 123 -4.57 20.30 -15.42
CA GLY A 123 -3.95 21.59 -15.76
C GLY A 123 -2.49 21.50 -16.16
N MET A 124 -2.09 20.43 -16.88
CA MET A 124 -0.70 20.15 -17.28
C MET A 124 0.31 20.09 -16.12
N ARG A 125 -0.15 19.73 -14.92
CA ARG A 125 0.70 19.50 -13.75
C ARG A 125 0.91 18.01 -13.50
N TYR A 126 2.12 17.67 -13.10
CA TYR A 126 2.56 16.30 -12.85
C TYR A 126 3.13 16.16 -11.45
N VAL A 127 2.97 14.97 -10.85
CA VAL A 127 3.58 14.57 -9.59
C VAL A 127 4.34 13.26 -9.78
N ALA A 128 5.43 13.04 -9.04
CA ALA A 128 6.08 11.74 -9.00
C ALA A 128 5.23 10.76 -8.18
N VAL A 129 5.04 9.55 -8.71
CA VAL A 129 4.46 8.43 -7.98
C VAL A 129 5.59 7.75 -7.24
N ARG A 130 5.80 8.18 -6.00
CA ARG A 130 6.68 7.49 -5.06
C ARG A 130 5.77 6.56 -4.26
N GLU A 131 5.98 5.25 -4.32
CA GLU A 131 5.42 4.38 -3.29
C GLU A 131 6.05 4.83 -1.97
N ALA A 132 5.33 5.65 -1.21
CA ALA A 132 5.60 5.80 0.19
C ALA A 132 5.40 4.41 0.77
N GLY A 133 6.50 3.68 1.02
CA GLY A 133 6.46 2.60 1.97
C GLY A 133 5.90 3.21 3.23
N ALA A 134 4.62 2.94 3.52
CA ALA A 134 4.03 3.30 4.78
C ALA A 134 4.82 2.51 5.83
N ALA A 135 5.84 3.15 6.38
CA ALA A 135 6.54 2.66 7.55
C ALA A 135 5.51 2.72 8.68
N TYR A 136 4.76 1.63 8.85
CA TYR A 136 4.02 1.39 10.07
C TYR A 136 5.06 1.25 11.18
N HIS A 137 5.31 2.35 11.89
CA HIS A 137 5.96 2.30 13.19
C HIS A 137 4.99 1.61 14.14
N ILE A 138 5.29 0.37 14.48
CA ILE A 138 4.71 -0.29 15.64
C ILE A 138 5.45 0.33 16.82
N GLU A 139 4.80 1.24 17.53
CA GLU A 139 5.24 1.60 18.88
C GLU A 139 5.07 0.34 19.73
N GLU A 140 6.17 -0.38 19.96
CA GLU A 140 6.26 -1.37 21.02
C GLU A 140 6.06 -0.61 22.34
N ASN A 141 4.82 -0.61 22.84
CA ASN A 141 4.54 -0.23 24.22
C ASN A 141 5.11 -1.32 25.13
N GLU A 142 6.34 -1.13 25.57
CA GLU A 142 6.88 -1.76 26.78
C GLU A 142 6.15 -1.19 28.00
N ASP A 143 4.97 -1.74 28.30
CA ASP A 143 4.39 -1.65 29.64
C ASP A 143 4.73 -2.95 30.40
N GLU A 144 5.94 -3.03 30.96
CA GLU A 144 6.23 -3.90 32.10
C GLU A 144 6.17 -3.06 33.39
N SER A 145 5.11 -3.24 34.17
CA SER A 145 5.06 -3.07 35.64
C SER A 145 3.78 -3.69 36.21
#